data_AF-A0A8J6W2S9-F1
#
_entry.id   AF-A0A8J6W2S9-F1
#
_cell.length_a   1.000
_cell.length_b   1.000
_cell.length_c   1.000
_cell.angle_alpha   90.00
_cell.angle_beta   90.00
_cell.angle_gamma   90.00
#
_symmetry.space_group_name_H-M   'P 1'
#
loop_
_entity.id
_entity.type
_entity.pdbx_description
1 polymer ?
#
loop_
_entity_poly.entity_id
_entity_poly.type
_entity_poly.pdbx_seq_one_letter_code
_entity_poly.pdbx_strand_id
1 'polypeptide(L)'
;MQEKQKVTLYLSPELHRKLKIRAAVDAEPMSTIVERAVVFYLAHPELVDEVEASYGQSHQVYNCPECTSSVVVQNGEMLALKNQPGVLDEAGQSLPVQQAQKVGSNPNQPGEELVPC
;
A
#
# COMPACT_ATOMS: atom_id res chain seq x y z
N MET A 1 18.97 -10.28 35.16
CA MET A 1 18.92 -8.82 34.96
C MET A 1 19.27 -8.57 33.51
N GLN A 2 18.31 -8.23 32.65
CA GLN A 2 18.63 -7.79 31.30
C GLN A 2 19.17 -6.36 31.40
N GLU A 3 20.36 -6.12 30.85
CA GLU A 3 20.93 -4.79 30.76
C GLU A 3 20.02 -3.92 29.88
N LYS A 4 19.34 -2.95 30.48
CA LYS A 4 18.51 -1.99 29.76
C LYS A 4 19.31 -0.71 29.51
N GLN A 5 19.39 -0.30 28.24
CA GLN A 5 19.99 0.97 27.86
C GLN A 5 18.96 2.09 27.91
N LYS A 6 19.27 3.20 28.58
CA LYS A 6 18.43 4.41 28.57
C LYS A 6 18.65 5.17 27.26
N VAL A 7 17.57 5.47 26.55
CA VAL A 7 17.57 6.26 25.30
C VAL A 7 16.59 7.43 25.44
N THR A 8 16.91 8.57 24.85
CA THR A 8 16.03 9.73 24.76
C THR A 8 15.45 9.82 23.35
N LEU A 9 14.13 9.89 23.23
CA LEU A 9 13.41 9.98 21.95
C LEU A 9 12.60 11.28 21.90
N TYR A 10 12.51 11.88 20.71
CA TYR A 10 11.56 12.96 20.44
C TYR A 10 10.25 12.36 19.94
N LEU A 11 9.16 12.60 20.66
CA LEU A 11 7.82 12.16 20.28
C LEU A 11 6.92 13.38 20.15
N SER A 12 5.94 13.34 19.24
CA SER A 12 4.92 14.37 19.18
C SER A 12 4.14 14.43 20.52
N PRO A 13 3.64 15.61 20.94
CA PRO A 13 2.89 15.73 22.20
C PRO A 13 1.69 14.79 22.26
N GLU A 14 1.03 14.58 21.11
CA GLU A 14 -0.10 13.67 20.99
C GLU A 14 0.32 12.21 21.20
N LEU A 15 1.40 11.78 20.55
CA LEU A 15 1.92 10.40 20.68
C LEU A 15 2.39 10.12 22.10
N HIS A 16 3.10 11.08 22.72
CA HIS A 16 3.53 10.97 24.11
C HIS A 16 2.32 10.84 25.07
N ARG A 17 1.25 11.61 24.84
CA ARG A 17 0.01 11.51 25.61
C ARG A 17 -0.66 10.13 25.44
N LYS A 18 -0.80 9.64 24.21
CA LYS A 18 -1.37 8.31 23.91
C LYS A 18 -0.58 7.19 24.60
N LEU A 19 0.75 7.25 24.51
CA LEU A 19 1.63 6.28 25.16
C LEU A 19 1.48 6.30 26.69
N LYS A 20 1.41 7.48 27.30
CA LYS A 20 1.20 7.63 28.75
C LYS A 20 -0.14 7.05 29.20
N ILE A 21 -1.21 7.30 28.44
CA ILE A 21 -2.53 6.74 28.72
C ILE A 21 -2.48 5.22 28.63
N ARG A 22 -1.91 4.67 27.55
CA ARG A 22 -1.81 3.23 27.34
C ARG A 22 -1.03 2.54 28.46
N ALA A 23 0.12 3.11 28.86
CA ALA A 23 0.91 2.63 29.99
C ALA A 23 0.10 2.60 31.30
N ALA A 24 -0.69 3.64 31.56
CA ALA A 24 -1.53 3.69 32.76
C ALA A 24 -2.67 2.66 32.72
N VAL A 25 -3.30 2.44 31.56
CA VAL A 25 -4.38 1.48 31.38
C VAL A 25 -3.87 0.04 31.51
N ASP A 26 -2.73 -0.26 30.90
CA ASP A 26 -2.16 -1.61 30.90
C ASP A 26 -1.37 -1.92 32.20
N ALA A 27 -1.22 -0.95 33.10
CA ALA A 27 -0.38 -1.04 34.31
C ALA A 27 1.07 -1.49 34.01
N GLU A 28 1.59 -1.08 32.86
CA GLU A 28 2.95 -1.40 32.39
C GLU A 28 3.79 -0.12 32.22
N PRO A 29 5.12 -0.18 32.41
CA PRO A 29 5.95 0.98 32.16
C PRO A 29 5.99 1.31 30.66
N MET A 30 6.04 2.60 30.32
CA MET A 30 6.10 3.08 28.94
C MET A 30 7.24 2.44 28.14
N SER A 31 8.37 2.14 28.78
CA SER A 31 9.51 1.47 28.16
C SER A 31 9.17 0.07 27.63
N THR A 32 8.33 -0.70 28.32
CA THR A 32 7.91 -2.03 27.84
C THR A 32 7.06 -1.92 26.58
N ILE A 33 6.15 -0.93 26.53
CA ILE A 33 5.32 -0.70 25.34
C ILE A 33 6.19 -0.29 24.15
N VAL A 34 7.12 0.65 24.36
CA VAL A 34 8.06 1.10 23.32
C VAL A 34 8.96 -0.04 22.86
N GLU A 35 9.48 -0.85 23.78
CA GLU A 35 10.31 -2.02 23.46
C GLU A 35 9.56 -3.00 22.54
N ARG A 36 8.30 -3.34 22.87
CA ARG A 36 7.47 -4.18 22.00
C ARG A 36 7.20 -3.54 20.63
N ALA A 37 6.93 -2.24 20.59
CA ALA A 37 6.68 -1.53 19.34
C ALA A 37 7.93 -1.52 18.43
N VAL A 38 9.12 -1.28 19.00
CA VAL A 38 10.39 -1.29 18.26
C VAL A 38 10.70 -2.69 17.74
N VAL A 39 10.54 -3.73 18.58
CA VAL A 39 10.72 -5.13 18.15
C VAL A 39 9.77 -5.48 17.02
N PHE A 40 8.50 -5.07 17.13
CA PHE A 40 7.51 -5.30 16.08
C PHE A 40 7.88 -4.61 14.77
N TYR A 41 8.25 -3.32 14.82
CA TYR A 41 8.66 -2.57 13.64
C TYR A 41 9.86 -3.21 12.93
N LEU A 42 10.87 -3.66 13.69
CA LEU A 42 12.05 -4.31 13.12
C LEU A 42 11.77 -5.71 12.58
N ALA A 43 10.79 -6.42 13.13
CA ALA A 43 10.41 -7.75 12.66
C ALA A 43 9.47 -7.70 11.44
N HIS A 44 8.71 -6.62 11.29
CA HIS A 44 7.66 -6.48 10.27
C HIS A 44 7.63 -5.07 9.65
N PRO A 45 8.73 -4.58 9.06
CA PRO A 45 8.77 -3.23 8.48
C PRO A 45 7.75 -3.06 7.34
N GLU A 46 7.57 -4.10 6.51
CA GLU A 46 6.64 -4.10 5.39
C GLU A 46 5.19 -3.82 5.80
N LEU A 47 4.72 -4.35 6.93
CA LEU A 47 3.36 -4.12 7.41
C LEU A 47 3.13 -2.68 7.87
N VAL A 48 4.19 -2.01 8.31
CA VAL A 48 4.12 -0.61 8.76
C VAL A 48 4.19 0.32 7.57
N ASP A 49 5.08 0.04 6.62
CA ASP A 49 5.19 0.78 5.37
C ASP A 49 3.90 0.69 4.55
N GLU A 50 3.22 -0.46 4.55
CA GLU A 50 1.90 -0.64 3.92
C GLU A 50 0.83 0.28 4.52
N VAL A 51 0.87 0.55 5.83
CA VAL A 51 -0.10 1.45 6.47
C VAL A 51 0.19 2.93 6.14
N GLU A 52 1.46 3.28 5.96
CA GLU A 52 1.86 4.64 5.53
C GLU A 52 1.64 4.86 4.03
N ALA A 53 1.75 3.80 3.23
CA ALA A 53 1.45 3.78 1.80
C ALA A 53 -0.06 3.60 1.54
N SER A 54 -0.88 4.54 2.04
CA SER A 54 -2.32 4.60 1.73
C SER A 54 -2.63 4.86 0.24
N TYR A 55 -1.61 4.97 -0.62
CA TYR A 55 -1.72 5.18 -2.05
C TYR A 55 -1.13 3.97 -2.78
N GLY A 56 -1.98 3.20 -3.47
CA GLY A 56 -1.56 2.06 -4.30
C GLY A 56 -2.16 0.69 -3.93
N GLN A 57 -2.79 0.55 -2.76
CA GLN A 57 -3.36 -0.72 -2.30
C GLN A 57 -4.67 -1.13 -3.00
N SER A 58 -5.30 -0.25 -3.78
CA SER A 58 -6.54 -0.55 -4.53
C SER A 58 -6.39 -1.75 -5.50
N HIS A 59 -5.16 -2.09 -5.88
CA HIS A 59 -4.86 -3.15 -6.85
C HIS A 59 -3.93 -4.24 -6.29
N GLN A 60 -3.93 -4.45 -4.97
CA GLN A 60 -3.18 -5.56 -4.39
C GLN A 60 -3.87 -6.89 -4.73
N VAL A 61 -3.11 -7.78 -5.37
CA VAL A 61 -3.60 -9.09 -5.81
C VAL A 61 -3.30 -10.12 -4.72
N TYR A 62 -4.34 -10.77 -4.23
CA TYR A 62 -4.30 -11.85 -3.26
C TYR A 62 -4.60 -13.18 -3.95
N ASN A 63 -4.09 -14.28 -3.39
CA ASN A 63 -4.51 -15.61 -3.81
C ASN A 63 -5.63 -16.10 -2.88
N CYS A 64 -6.78 -16.42 -3.46
CA CYS A 64 -7.90 -16.99 -2.71
C CYS A 64 -7.54 -18.41 -2.23
N PRO A 65 -7.58 -18.72 -0.92
CA PRO A 65 -7.21 -20.04 -0.40
C PRO A 65 -8.21 -21.15 -0.78
N GLU A 66 -9.45 -20.82 -1.15
CA GLU A 66 -10.50 -21.78 -1.55
C GLU A 66 -10.33 -22.26 -3.00
N CYS A 67 -9.86 -21.39 -3.90
CA CYS A 67 -9.86 -21.68 -5.34
C CYS A 67 -8.55 -21.32 -6.08
N THR A 68 -7.52 -20.87 -5.36
CA THR A 68 -6.20 -20.49 -5.89
C THR A 68 -6.24 -19.37 -6.96
N SER A 69 -7.37 -18.66 -7.08
CA SER A 69 -7.51 -17.56 -8.04
C SER A 69 -6.92 -16.26 -7.49
N SER A 70 -6.39 -15.44 -8.40
CA SER A 70 -6.01 -14.07 -8.11
C SER A 70 -7.24 -13.21 -7.87
N VAL A 71 -7.32 -12.53 -6.73
CA VAL A 71 -8.43 -11.64 -6.34
C VAL A 71 -7.89 -10.29 -5.89
N VAL A 72 -8.67 -9.22 -6.06
CA VAL A 72 -8.39 -7.90 -5.48
C VAL A 72 -9.50 -7.53 -4.50
N VAL A 73 -9.16 -6.80 -3.45
CA VAL A 73 -10.15 -6.29 -2.48
C VAL A 73 -10.42 -4.83 -2.78
N GLN A 74 -11.64 -4.52 -3.23
CA GLN A 74 -12.09 -3.14 -3.46
C GLN A 74 -13.34 -2.88 -2.63
N ASN A 75 -13.35 -1.79 -1.86
CA ASN A 75 -14.48 -1.38 -1.01
C ASN A 75 -15.00 -2.49 -0.05
N GLY A 76 -14.14 -3.44 0.33
CA GLY A 76 -14.52 -4.56 1.21
C GLY A 76 -15.11 -5.78 0.49
N GLU A 77 -15.21 -5.75 -0.83
CA GLU A 77 -15.64 -6.89 -1.65
C GLU A 77 -14.44 -7.52 -2.39
N MET A 78 -14.43 -8.84 -2.49
CA MET A 78 -13.43 -9.60 -3.25
C MET A 78 -13.87 -9.71 -4.72
N LEU A 79 -13.07 -9.16 -5.63
CA LEU A 79 -13.27 -9.27 -7.07
C LEU A 79 -12.21 -10.20 -7.66
N ALA A 80 -12.64 -11.22 -8.41
CA ALA A 80 -11.71 -12.14 -9.08
C ALA A 80 -11.08 -11.48 -10.31
N LEU A 81 -9.75 -11.56 -10.40
CA LEU A 81 -9.02 -11.27 -11.64
C LEU A 81 -9.07 -12.54 -12.51
N LYS A 82 -9.46 -12.40 -13.78
CA LYS A 82 -9.30 -13.48 -14.77
C LYS A 82 -7.81 -13.81 -14.97
N ASN A 83 -7.49 -14.76 -15.85
CA ASN A 83 -6.12 -15.19 -16.21
C ASN A 83 -5.17 -14.06 -16.72
N GLN A 84 -5.59 -12.79 -16.67
CA GLN A 84 -4.76 -11.62 -16.93
C GLN A 84 -4.77 -10.70 -15.69
N PRO A 85 -3.63 -10.55 -14.99
CA PRO A 85 -3.51 -9.56 -13.92
C PRO A 85 -3.64 -8.15 -14.54
N GLY A 86 -4.75 -7.45 -14.25
CA GLY A 86 -5.00 -6.08 -14.69
C GLY A 86 -6.38 -5.79 -15.27
N VAL A 87 -7.24 -6.80 -15.49
CA VAL A 87 -8.60 -6.59 -16.03
C VAL A 87 -9.64 -7.01 -15.00
N LEU A 88 -10.44 -6.04 -14.53
CA LEU A 88 -11.62 -6.27 -13.72
C LEU A 88 -12.80 -6.62 -14.64
N ASP A 89 -13.63 -7.60 -14.26
CA ASP A 89 -14.88 -7.89 -14.95
C ASP A 89 -15.94 -6.81 -14.64
N GLU A 90 -15.78 -5.61 -15.19
CA GLU A 90 -16.93 -4.74 -15.44
C GLU A 90 -17.66 -5.28 -16.68
N ALA A 91 -18.40 -6.37 -16.48
CA ALA A 91 -19.32 -6.90 -17.48
C ALA A 91 -20.41 -5.84 -17.79
N GLY A 92 -20.13 -4.94 -18.74
CA GLY A 92 -21.14 -4.10 -19.39
C GLY A 92 -20.79 -2.66 -19.70
N GLN A 93 -19.65 -2.11 -19.26
CA GLN A 93 -19.29 -0.72 -19.59
C GLN A 93 -18.26 -0.69 -20.73
N SER A 94 -18.77 -0.85 -21.95
CA SER A 94 -18.05 -0.41 -23.15
C SER A 94 -17.85 1.10 -23.06
N LEU A 95 -16.74 1.54 -22.47
CA LEU A 95 -16.27 2.91 -22.65
C LEU A 95 -16.05 3.09 -24.16
N PRO A 96 -16.72 4.07 -24.81
CA PRO A 96 -16.58 4.27 -26.24
C PRO A 96 -15.17 4.80 -26.49
N VAL A 97 -14.22 3.90 -26.76
CA VAL A 97 -12.92 4.27 -27.33
C VAL A 97 -13.22 4.78 -28.72
N GLN A 98 -13.31 6.11 -28.86
CA GLN A 98 -13.29 6.74 -30.18
C GLN A 98 -11.95 6.37 -30.80
N GLN A 99 -11.98 5.50 -31.80
CA GLN A 99 -10.82 5.23 -32.64
C GLN A 99 -10.36 6.57 -33.20
N ALA A 100 -9.13 6.97 -32.87
CA ALA A 100 -8.51 8.15 -33.43
C ALA A 100 -8.60 8.04 -34.96
N GLN A 101 -9.26 9.03 -35.59
CA GLN A 101 -9.32 9.13 -37.05
C GLN A 101 -7.89 9.05 -37.60
N LYS A 102 -7.68 8.17 -38.58
CA LYS A 102 -6.44 8.15 -39.37
C LYS A 102 -6.27 9.54 -40.00
N VAL A 103 -5.43 10.37 -39.39
CA VAL A 103 -5.02 11.64 -39.98
C VAL A 103 -4.21 11.27 -41.23
N GLY A 104 -4.76 11.65 -42.39
CA GLY A 104 -4.13 11.43 -43.68
C GLY A 104 -2.72 12.03 -43.68
N SER A 105 -1.77 11.23 -44.17
CA SER A 105 -0.38 11.62 -44.37
C SER A 105 -0.31 12.88 -45.24
N ASN A 106 0.07 14.00 -44.65
CA ASN A 106 0.52 15.18 -45.40
C ASN A 106 2.04 15.29 -45.22
N PRO A 107 2.85 15.21 -46.29
CA PRO A 107 4.29 15.13 -46.19
C PRO A 107 4.87 16.54 -46.12
N ASN A 108 4.99 17.10 -44.91
CA ASN A 108 5.93 18.20 -44.62
C ASN A 108 5.89 18.53 -43.13
N GLN A 109 6.73 17.87 -42.33
CA GLN A 109 7.34 18.47 -41.13
C GLN A 109 8.54 17.62 -40.68
N PRO A 110 9.65 18.24 -40.20
CA PRO A 110 10.88 17.53 -39.86
C PRO A 110 10.71 16.78 -38.54
N GLY A 111 11.06 15.50 -38.54
CA GLY A 111 10.92 14.60 -37.39
C GLY A 111 11.92 14.91 -36.27
N GLU A 112 11.41 15.01 -35.05
CA GLU A 112 12.23 14.88 -33.84
C GLU A 112 12.36 13.38 -33.52
N GLU A 113 13.60 12.90 -33.54
CA GLU A 113 13.97 11.51 -33.29
C GLU A 113 14.05 11.25 -31.78
N LEU A 114 13.25 10.31 -31.28
CA LEU A 114 13.27 9.91 -29.87
C LEU A 114 14.49 9.01 -29.61
N VAL A 115 15.35 9.46 -28.69
CA VAL A 115 16.54 8.71 -28.26
C VAL A 115 16.11 7.62 -27.27
N PRO A 116 16.48 6.35 -27.48
CA PRO A 116 16.16 5.29 -26.53
C PRO A 116 17.03 5.41 -25.26
N CYS A 117 16.43 5.10 -24.12
CA CYS A 117 17.07 5.05 -22.81
C CYS A 117 18.07 3.90 -22.68
#